data_AF-A0A3B8L8W7-F1
#
_entry.id   AF-A0A3B8L8W7-F1
#
_cell.length_a   1.000
_cell.length_b   1.000
_cell.length_c   1.000
_cell.angle_alpha   90.00
_cell.angle_beta   90.00
_cell.angle_gamma   90.00
#
_symmetry.space_group_name_H-M   'P 1'
#
loop_
_entity.id
_entity.type
_entity.pdbx_description
1 polymer ?
#
loop_
_entity_poly.entity_id
_entity_poly.type
_entity_poly.pdbx_seq_one_letter_code
_entity_poly.pdbx_strand_id
1 'polypeptide(L)'
;QQYDDAGDNGIEADNNDNSKDAAPRSKPMLSNLTLIGSPNSEKSDLGMLLREGTAANISNAIVIGWNEACVAIDHTETFKNASSDGTSLTGELTLTNSYANGCGKLAKEPGSDVTASFKVEDFFGTLNADNKTDDPMLTDPFNMTAPNFMPKSGSPVLTGAKIPSDSFFDKVDFIGGMGTEDWTKGWTTAAKN
;
A
#
# COMPACT_ATOMS: atom_id res chain seq x y z
N GLN A 1 -6.22 6.73 7.82
CA GLN A 1 -7.63 6.29 7.74
C GLN A 1 -8.40 7.32 6.94
N GLN A 2 -9.26 6.90 6.01
CA GLN A 2 -10.16 7.81 5.30
C GLN A 2 -11.52 7.92 6.00
N TYR A 3 -12.18 9.08 5.86
CA TYR A 3 -13.59 9.22 6.24
C TYR A 3 -14.51 8.63 5.17
N ASP A 4 -15.72 8.25 5.58
CA ASP A 4 -16.72 7.56 4.76
C ASP A 4 -17.44 8.46 3.74
N ASP A 5 -17.31 9.77 3.86
CA ASP A 5 -18.05 10.77 3.09
C ASP A 5 -17.26 11.38 1.92
N ALA A 6 -15.93 11.28 1.89
CA ALA A 6 -15.08 11.86 0.85
C ALA A 6 -13.75 11.09 0.63
N GLY A 7 -13.75 9.77 0.87
CA GLY A 7 -12.64 8.89 0.52
C GLY A 7 -12.38 8.80 -0.99
N ASP A 8 -11.25 8.19 -1.35
CA ASP A 8 -10.89 7.75 -2.71
C ASP A 8 -9.78 6.69 -2.56
N ASN A 9 -8.53 7.01 -2.94
CA ASN A 9 -7.38 6.11 -2.86
C ASN A 9 -6.48 6.43 -1.67
N GLY A 10 -5.85 5.40 -1.08
CA GLY A 10 -4.88 5.58 0.02
C GLY A 10 -3.56 6.17 -0.48
N ILE A 11 -3.04 5.61 -1.56
CA ILE A 11 -1.99 6.18 -2.39
C ILE A 11 -2.49 6.18 -3.82
N GLU A 12 -2.35 7.32 -4.50
CA GLU A 12 -2.40 7.41 -5.95
C GLU A 12 -1.05 7.96 -6.41
N ALA A 13 -0.32 7.16 -7.17
CA ALA A 13 1.03 7.48 -7.59
C ALA A 13 1.12 7.51 -9.11
N ASP A 14 1.59 8.66 -9.60
CA ASP A 14 1.74 8.98 -11.01
C ASP A 14 3.19 9.43 -11.29
N ASN A 15 3.69 9.16 -12.49
CA ASN A 15 4.88 9.83 -12.99
C ASN A 15 4.51 11.09 -13.79
N ASN A 16 3.91 10.90 -14.96
CA ASN A 16 3.45 12.00 -15.81
C ASN A 16 2.36 11.50 -16.76
N ASP A 17 1.15 12.03 -16.64
CA ASP A 17 0.03 11.59 -17.48
C ASP A 17 0.28 11.77 -18.98
N ASN A 18 0.82 12.93 -19.39
CA ASN A 18 1.04 13.24 -20.80
C ASN A 18 2.13 12.37 -21.43
N SER A 19 3.11 11.95 -20.64
CA SER A 19 4.22 11.10 -21.08
C SER A 19 4.64 10.19 -19.93
N LYS A 20 3.99 9.02 -19.86
CA LYS A 20 4.14 8.07 -18.76
C LYS A 20 5.58 7.55 -18.60
N ASP A 21 6.38 7.62 -19.66
CA ASP A 21 7.82 7.30 -19.64
C ASP A 21 8.76 8.50 -19.50
N ALA A 22 8.24 9.68 -19.14
CA ALA A 22 9.06 10.87 -18.96
C ALA A 22 10.14 10.68 -17.88
N ALA A 23 11.33 11.22 -18.17
CA ALA A 23 12.42 11.35 -17.23
C ALA A 23 12.55 12.82 -16.75
N PRO A 24 12.93 13.07 -15.48
CA PRO A 24 13.14 12.08 -14.41
C PRO A 24 11.83 11.41 -13.97
N ARG A 25 11.92 10.17 -13.49
CA ARG A 25 10.76 9.38 -13.06
C ARG A 25 10.50 9.55 -11.56
N SER A 26 9.23 9.64 -11.16
CA SER A 26 8.83 9.48 -9.76
C SER A 26 9.20 8.07 -9.28
N LYS A 27 10.13 7.97 -8.32
CA LYS A 27 10.58 6.71 -7.70
C LYS A 27 10.88 6.90 -6.20
N PRO A 28 9.86 7.13 -5.36
CA PRO A 28 10.06 7.22 -3.92
C PRO A 28 10.43 5.86 -3.31
N MET A 29 11.15 5.90 -2.20
CA MET A 29 11.30 4.77 -1.28
C MET A 29 10.39 5.00 -0.08
N LEU A 30 9.46 4.07 0.16
CA LEU A 30 8.50 4.13 1.27
C LEU A 30 8.69 2.90 2.17
N SER A 31 8.77 3.10 3.48
CA SER A 31 8.80 2.01 4.46
C SER A 31 7.91 2.34 5.65
N ASN A 32 7.31 1.32 6.25
CA ASN A 32 6.57 1.42 7.52
C ASN A 32 5.36 2.36 7.42
N LEU A 33 4.44 2.02 6.52
CA LEU A 33 3.22 2.81 6.28
C LEU A 33 1.97 1.97 6.61
N THR A 34 0.91 2.61 7.11
CA THR A 34 -0.39 1.97 7.34
C THR A 34 -1.50 2.75 6.62
N LEU A 35 -2.15 2.12 5.64
CA LEU A 35 -3.29 2.63 4.88
C LEU A 35 -4.55 1.88 5.32
N ILE A 36 -5.52 2.65 5.81
CA ILE A 36 -6.79 2.12 6.31
C ILE A 36 -7.91 2.79 5.55
N GLY A 37 -8.65 2.01 4.79
CA GLY A 37 -9.87 2.44 4.10
C GLY A 37 -11.07 2.49 5.03
N SER A 38 -12.21 2.87 4.46
CA SER A 38 -13.52 2.81 5.10
C SER A 38 -14.35 1.71 4.42
N PRO A 39 -14.38 0.48 4.95
CA PRO A 39 -14.94 -0.67 4.23
C PRO A 39 -16.45 -0.53 3.93
N ASN A 40 -17.14 0.32 4.69
CA ASN A 40 -18.57 0.59 4.53
C ASN A 40 -18.88 1.78 3.60
N SER A 41 -17.87 2.38 2.98
CA SER A 41 -18.04 3.49 2.05
C SER A 41 -17.68 3.07 0.62
N GLU A 42 -18.61 3.27 -0.31
CA GLU A 42 -18.38 3.13 -1.75
C GLU A 42 -17.41 4.18 -2.30
N LYS A 43 -16.96 5.14 -1.48
CA LYS A 43 -15.94 6.12 -1.87
C LYS A 43 -14.53 5.66 -1.50
N SER A 44 -14.39 4.63 -0.67
CA SER A 44 -13.08 4.13 -0.25
C SER A 44 -12.56 3.11 -1.27
N ASP A 45 -12.12 3.57 -2.43
CA ASP A 45 -11.89 2.71 -3.60
C ASP A 45 -10.65 1.82 -3.44
N LEU A 46 -9.44 2.36 -3.63
CA LEU A 46 -8.22 1.56 -3.71
C LEU A 46 -7.22 1.87 -2.59
N GLY A 47 -6.62 0.83 -2.03
CA GLY A 47 -5.53 1.02 -1.08
C GLY A 47 -4.32 1.71 -1.70
N MET A 48 -3.81 1.17 -2.79
CA MET A 48 -2.76 1.77 -3.60
C MET A 48 -3.12 1.67 -5.08
N LEU A 49 -3.24 2.81 -5.76
CA LEU A 49 -3.30 2.92 -7.22
C LEU A 49 -1.95 3.40 -7.73
N LEU A 50 -1.24 2.50 -8.42
CA LEU A 50 0.06 2.77 -9.02
C LEU A 50 -0.13 2.87 -10.54
N ARG A 51 0.05 4.06 -11.11
CA ARG A 51 -0.29 4.29 -12.51
C ARG A 51 0.66 5.27 -13.21
N GLU A 52 0.40 5.52 -14.49
CA GLU A 52 1.05 6.55 -15.30
C GLU A 52 2.58 6.45 -15.35
N GLY A 53 3.11 5.22 -15.32
CA GLY A 53 4.55 4.98 -15.32
C GLY A 53 5.21 5.15 -13.95
N THR A 54 4.47 4.94 -12.86
CA THR A 54 5.05 4.96 -11.53
C THR A 54 6.19 3.95 -11.37
N ALA A 55 7.26 4.40 -10.73
CA ALA A 55 8.25 3.56 -10.07
C ALA A 55 8.16 3.84 -8.57
N ALA A 56 8.54 2.89 -7.73
CA ALA A 56 8.58 3.06 -6.27
C ALA A 56 9.16 1.80 -5.63
N ASN A 57 9.84 1.95 -4.50
CA ASN A 57 10.18 0.82 -3.64
C ASN A 57 9.43 0.95 -2.32
N ILE A 58 8.38 0.15 -2.17
CA ILE A 58 7.51 0.13 -1.00
C ILE A 58 7.80 -1.13 -0.18
N SER A 59 7.98 -0.97 1.13
CA SER A 59 8.22 -2.08 2.05
C SER A 59 7.49 -1.87 3.37
N ASN A 60 7.20 -2.96 4.09
CA ASN A 60 6.62 -2.90 5.43
C ASN A 60 5.30 -2.11 5.49
N ALA A 61 4.47 -2.22 4.46
CA ALA A 61 3.17 -1.56 4.40
C ALA A 61 2.06 -2.43 4.99
N ILE A 62 1.05 -1.80 5.59
CA ILE A 62 -0.23 -2.43 5.94
C ILE A 62 -1.32 -1.72 5.15
N VAL A 63 -2.08 -2.45 4.34
CA VAL A 63 -3.14 -1.91 3.49
C VAL A 63 -4.43 -2.68 3.76
N ILE A 64 -5.38 -2.07 4.46
CA ILE A 64 -6.59 -2.77 4.90
C ILE A 64 -7.88 -1.99 4.70
N GLY A 65 -8.98 -2.73 4.50
CA GLY A 65 -10.35 -2.20 4.59
C GLY A 65 -10.78 -1.28 3.44
N TRP A 66 -10.27 -1.50 2.23
CA TRP A 66 -10.65 -0.74 1.03
C TRP A 66 -11.80 -1.44 0.30
N ASN A 67 -12.81 -0.68 -0.15
CA ASN A 67 -14.04 -1.21 -0.72
C ASN A 67 -13.80 -1.94 -2.06
N GLU A 68 -12.94 -1.40 -2.94
CA GLU A 68 -12.67 -2.03 -4.23
C GLU A 68 -11.51 -3.03 -4.15
N ALA A 69 -10.28 -2.58 -3.89
CA ALA A 69 -9.11 -3.46 -3.79
C ALA A 69 -7.98 -2.88 -2.93
N CYS A 70 -7.11 -3.74 -2.38
CA CYS A 70 -5.94 -3.25 -1.66
C CYS A 70 -4.87 -2.68 -2.61
N VAL A 71 -4.65 -3.28 -3.78
CA VAL A 71 -3.62 -2.86 -4.75
C VAL A 71 -4.18 -2.82 -6.16
N ALA A 72 -3.84 -1.79 -6.93
CA ALA A 72 -4.11 -1.67 -8.35
C ALA A 72 -2.86 -1.17 -9.07
N ILE A 73 -2.59 -1.75 -10.24
CA ILE A 73 -1.58 -1.24 -11.17
C ILE A 73 -2.28 -0.95 -12.48
N ASP A 74 -2.01 0.22 -13.03
CA ASP A 74 -2.58 0.68 -14.29
C ASP A 74 -1.51 1.27 -15.22
N HIS A 75 -1.81 1.28 -16.52
CA HIS A 75 -0.96 1.68 -17.63
C HIS A 75 0.26 0.78 -17.88
N THR A 76 0.51 0.52 -19.18
CA THR A 76 1.55 -0.39 -19.68
C THR A 76 2.94 -0.03 -19.16
N GLU A 77 3.26 1.26 -19.02
CA GLU A 77 4.54 1.76 -18.53
C GLU A 77 4.78 1.37 -17.07
N THR A 78 3.74 1.40 -16.23
CA THR A 78 3.83 0.98 -14.82
C THR A 78 4.06 -0.52 -14.71
N PHE A 79 3.36 -1.33 -15.53
CA PHE A 79 3.62 -2.77 -15.62
C PHE A 79 5.06 -3.06 -16.03
N LYS A 80 5.60 -2.35 -17.02
CA LYS A 80 7.01 -2.50 -17.44
C LYS A 80 7.99 -2.15 -16.32
N ASN A 81 7.70 -1.14 -15.50
CA ASN A 81 8.52 -0.80 -14.33
C ASN A 81 8.46 -1.90 -13.27
N ALA A 82 7.33 -2.59 -13.08
CA ALA A 82 7.27 -3.71 -12.15
C ALA A 82 7.99 -4.94 -12.70
N SER A 83 7.60 -5.41 -13.89
CA SER A 83 8.19 -6.56 -14.57
C SER A 83 7.98 -6.46 -16.08
N SER A 84 9.07 -6.46 -16.84
CA SER A 84 9.01 -6.40 -18.30
C SER A 84 8.59 -7.72 -18.96
N ASP A 85 8.79 -8.85 -18.29
CA ASP A 85 8.53 -10.20 -18.82
C ASP A 85 7.41 -10.95 -18.09
N GLY A 86 6.85 -10.35 -17.03
CA GLY A 86 5.80 -10.95 -16.21
C GLY A 86 6.27 -11.97 -15.18
N THR A 87 7.58 -12.23 -15.10
CA THR A 87 8.16 -13.30 -14.27
C THR A 87 9.21 -12.82 -13.29
N SER A 88 9.95 -11.76 -13.64
CA SER A 88 11.02 -11.19 -12.81
C SER A 88 10.77 -9.72 -12.55
N LEU A 89 10.90 -9.29 -11.29
CA LEU A 89 10.83 -7.87 -10.95
C LEU A 89 12.05 -7.14 -11.54
N THR A 90 11.83 -5.93 -12.07
CA THR A 90 12.94 -5.09 -12.55
C THR A 90 13.70 -4.41 -11.40
N GLY A 91 13.04 -4.25 -10.25
CA GLY A 91 13.50 -3.44 -9.11
C GLY A 91 13.07 -1.96 -9.16
N GLU A 92 12.47 -1.50 -10.27
CA GLU A 92 11.97 -0.12 -10.39
C GLU A 92 10.65 0.09 -9.63
N LEU A 93 9.75 -0.90 -9.67
CA LEU A 93 8.52 -0.91 -8.89
C LEU A 93 8.43 -2.20 -8.05
N THR A 94 8.45 -2.06 -6.73
CA THR A 94 8.37 -3.18 -5.78
C THR A 94 7.45 -2.84 -4.61
N LEU A 95 6.74 -3.85 -4.10
CA LEU A 95 5.93 -3.79 -2.88
C LEU A 95 6.18 -5.06 -2.08
N THR A 96 7.02 -4.99 -1.03
CA THR A 96 7.55 -6.18 -0.34
C THR A 96 7.26 -6.18 1.15
N ASN A 97 7.31 -7.35 1.80
CA ASN A 97 7.16 -7.51 3.24
C ASN A 97 5.94 -6.76 3.82
N SER A 98 4.81 -6.80 3.10
CA SER A 98 3.64 -5.98 3.35
C SER A 98 2.38 -6.82 3.55
N TYR A 99 1.40 -6.25 4.25
CA TYR A 99 0.12 -6.88 4.54
C TYR A 99 -0.98 -6.23 3.73
N ALA A 100 -1.82 -7.03 3.06
CA ALA A 100 -3.03 -6.58 2.38
C ALA A 100 -4.21 -7.46 2.79
N ASN A 101 -5.20 -6.90 3.49
CA ASN A 101 -6.29 -7.69 4.07
C ASN A 101 -7.61 -6.92 4.17
N GLY A 102 -8.74 -7.64 4.11
CA GLY A 102 -10.06 -7.07 4.39
C GLY A 102 -10.53 -6.03 3.36
N CYS A 103 -9.94 -6.01 2.17
CA CYS A 103 -10.44 -5.23 1.03
C CYS A 103 -11.47 -6.05 0.22
N GLY A 104 -12.27 -5.39 -0.63
CA GLY A 104 -13.20 -6.08 -1.52
C GLY A 104 -12.53 -7.13 -2.41
N LYS A 105 -11.31 -6.82 -2.87
CA LYS A 105 -10.38 -7.75 -3.53
C LYS A 105 -8.95 -7.50 -3.04
N LEU A 106 -8.08 -8.50 -3.17
CA LEU A 106 -6.65 -8.29 -2.96
C LEU A 106 -6.10 -7.29 -3.98
N ALA A 107 -6.43 -7.50 -5.26
CA ALA A 107 -5.96 -6.70 -6.37
C ALA A 107 -7.07 -6.33 -7.36
N LYS A 108 -6.94 -5.16 -8.00
CA LYS A 108 -7.71 -4.74 -9.17
C LYS A 108 -6.82 -4.83 -10.40
N GLU A 109 -7.30 -5.56 -11.40
CA GLU A 109 -6.66 -5.66 -12.71
C GLU A 109 -7.00 -4.45 -13.59
N PRO A 110 -6.12 -4.05 -14.52
CA PRO A 110 -6.33 -2.88 -15.36
C PRO A 110 -7.42 -3.12 -16.43
N GLY A 111 -7.81 -2.05 -17.12
CA GLY A 111 -8.70 -2.10 -18.28
C GLY A 111 -8.12 -2.91 -19.45
N SER A 112 -8.98 -3.34 -20.37
CA SER A 112 -8.58 -4.16 -21.53
C SER A 112 -7.68 -3.46 -22.54
N ASP A 113 -7.56 -2.14 -22.45
CA ASP A 113 -6.69 -1.28 -23.26
C ASP A 113 -5.23 -1.27 -22.76
N VAL A 114 -4.97 -1.82 -21.57
CA VAL A 114 -3.64 -1.92 -20.99
C VAL A 114 -2.98 -3.24 -21.35
N THR A 115 -1.71 -3.17 -21.78
CA THR A 115 -0.88 -4.37 -21.97
C THR A 115 -0.20 -4.73 -20.66
N ALA A 116 -0.91 -5.50 -19.83
CA ALA A 116 -0.38 -6.03 -18.57
C ALA A 116 0.53 -7.24 -18.82
N SER A 117 1.76 -7.21 -18.31
CA SER A 117 2.72 -8.33 -18.41
C SER A 117 2.46 -9.43 -17.38
N PHE A 118 1.69 -9.14 -16.33
CA PHE A 118 1.34 -10.05 -15.23
C PHE A 118 -0.03 -9.65 -14.64
N LYS A 119 -0.63 -10.49 -13.79
CA LYS A 119 -1.79 -10.11 -12.98
C LYS A 119 -1.36 -9.29 -11.76
N VAL A 120 -2.08 -8.23 -11.42
CA VAL A 120 -1.78 -7.41 -10.23
C VAL A 120 -1.82 -8.25 -8.95
N GLU A 121 -2.67 -9.27 -8.90
CA GLU A 121 -2.65 -10.26 -7.82
C GLU A 121 -1.30 -10.99 -7.70
N ASP A 122 -0.71 -11.41 -8.82
CA ASP A 122 0.60 -12.07 -8.86
C ASP A 122 1.73 -11.09 -8.49
N PHE A 123 1.60 -9.80 -8.82
CA PHE A 123 2.57 -8.79 -8.38
C PHE A 123 2.68 -8.76 -6.85
N PHE A 124 1.56 -8.75 -6.13
CA PHE A 124 1.57 -8.76 -4.68
C PHE A 124 1.93 -10.13 -4.10
N GLY A 125 1.27 -11.21 -4.55
CA GLY A 125 1.32 -12.52 -3.90
C GLY A 125 2.47 -13.43 -4.34
N THR A 126 3.03 -13.23 -5.54
CA THR A 126 3.98 -14.17 -6.15
C THR A 126 5.31 -13.50 -6.51
N LEU A 127 5.29 -12.36 -7.20
CA LEU A 127 6.49 -11.70 -7.70
C LEU A 127 7.25 -10.98 -6.59
N ASN A 128 6.54 -10.26 -5.71
CA ASN A 128 7.16 -9.62 -4.56
C ASN A 128 7.25 -10.58 -3.36
N ALA A 129 8.35 -10.46 -2.62
CA ALA A 129 8.65 -11.32 -1.49
C ALA A 129 7.94 -10.88 -0.20
N ASP A 130 7.61 -11.88 0.62
CA ASP A 130 7.18 -11.76 2.02
C ASP A 130 5.89 -10.96 2.27
N ASN A 131 5.12 -10.71 1.22
CA ASN A 131 3.79 -10.16 1.36
C ASN A 131 2.83 -11.19 1.97
N LYS A 132 1.86 -10.70 2.74
CA LYS A 132 0.90 -11.50 3.50
C LYS A 132 -0.51 -10.98 3.28
N THR A 133 -1.46 -11.91 3.30
CA THR A 133 -2.90 -11.61 3.26
C THR A 133 -3.59 -11.90 4.58
N ASP A 134 -2.84 -12.30 5.60
CA ASP A 134 -3.35 -12.53 6.96
C ASP A 134 -3.81 -11.21 7.61
N ASP A 135 -4.67 -11.30 8.63
CA ASP A 135 -5.06 -10.14 9.43
C ASP A 135 -3.84 -9.59 10.20
N PRO A 136 -3.47 -8.30 10.03
CA PRO A 136 -2.39 -7.68 10.80
C PRO A 136 -2.71 -7.52 12.30
N MET A 137 -3.93 -7.80 12.75
CA MET A 137 -4.36 -7.72 14.15
C MET A 137 -4.17 -6.33 14.76
N LEU A 138 -4.57 -5.27 14.04
CA LEU A 138 -4.61 -3.91 14.59
C LEU A 138 -5.74 -3.77 15.63
N THR A 139 -5.57 -2.86 16.59
CA THR A 139 -6.43 -2.76 17.78
C THR A 139 -7.88 -2.40 17.46
N ASP A 140 -8.08 -1.21 16.88
CA ASP A 140 -9.40 -0.71 16.48
C ASP A 140 -9.23 0.27 15.29
N PRO A 141 -8.74 -0.22 14.13
CA PRO A 141 -8.28 0.65 13.06
C PRO A 141 -9.42 1.38 12.31
N PHE A 142 -10.64 0.87 12.39
CA PHE A 142 -11.80 1.39 11.65
C PHE A 142 -12.71 2.30 12.48
N ASN A 143 -12.37 2.55 13.75
CA ASN A 143 -13.13 3.46 14.59
C ASN A 143 -12.92 4.91 14.13
N MET A 144 -14.02 5.57 13.74
CA MET A 144 -13.97 6.90 13.11
C MET A 144 -13.88 8.05 14.10
N THR A 145 -14.10 7.80 15.40
CA THR A 145 -14.11 8.84 16.44
C THR A 145 -12.96 8.70 17.43
N ALA A 146 -12.44 7.48 17.61
CA ALA A 146 -11.30 7.16 18.45
C ALA A 146 -10.52 5.97 17.86
N PRO A 147 -9.89 6.12 16.68
CA PRO A 147 -9.13 5.05 16.07
C PRO A 147 -7.97 4.60 16.95
N ASN A 148 -7.65 3.30 16.89
CA ASN A 148 -6.43 2.76 17.44
C ASN A 148 -5.72 1.89 16.39
N PHE A 149 -4.70 2.49 15.77
CA PHE A 149 -3.92 1.87 14.70
C PHE A 149 -2.79 0.98 15.20
N MET A 150 -2.54 0.92 16.51
CA MET A 150 -1.48 0.08 17.07
C MET A 150 -1.83 -1.40 16.93
N PRO A 151 -0.84 -2.27 16.64
CA PRO A 151 -1.03 -3.72 16.70
C PRO A 151 -1.42 -4.20 18.10
N LYS A 152 -2.27 -5.24 18.16
CA LYS A 152 -2.61 -5.93 19.41
C LYS A 152 -1.42 -6.77 19.89
N SER A 153 -1.41 -7.11 21.18
CA SER A 153 -0.47 -8.11 21.71
C SER A 153 -0.59 -9.43 20.93
N GLY A 154 0.55 -9.98 20.51
CA GLY A 154 0.61 -11.18 19.66
C GLY A 154 0.36 -10.95 18.18
N SER A 155 0.17 -9.69 17.74
CA SER A 155 0.06 -9.37 16.32
C SER A 155 1.31 -9.81 15.54
N PRO A 156 1.16 -10.38 14.33
CA PRO A 156 2.29 -10.79 13.51
C PRO A 156 3.12 -9.60 13.00
N VAL A 157 2.54 -8.39 12.95
CA VAL A 157 3.24 -7.19 12.46
C VAL A 157 4.09 -6.51 13.54
N LEU A 158 4.15 -7.03 14.77
CA LEU A 158 5.05 -6.50 15.80
C LEU A 158 6.53 -6.84 15.56
N THR A 159 6.81 -7.76 14.64
CA THR A 159 8.16 -8.22 14.30
C THR A 159 8.30 -8.42 12.78
N GLY A 160 9.52 -8.64 12.32
CA GLY A 160 9.77 -9.07 10.93
C GLY A 160 9.85 -7.94 9.91
N ALA A 161 9.94 -6.68 10.35
CA ALA A 161 10.21 -5.56 9.45
C ALA A 161 11.53 -5.74 8.70
N LYS A 162 11.54 -5.34 7.42
CA LYS A 162 12.71 -5.32 6.56
C LYS A 162 12.99 -3.88 6.13
N ILE A 163 13.70 -3.15 6.98
CA ILE A 163 13.96 -1.73 6.77
C ILE A 163 14.95 -1.53 5.60
N PRO A 164 14.70 -0.58 4.68
CA PRO A 164 15.67 -0.24 3.64
C PRO A 164 17.05 0.10 4.21
N SER A 165 18.12 -0.26 3.49
CA SER A 165 19.51 0.02 3.91
C SER A 165 19.90 1.48 3.65
N ASP A 166 19.15 2.41 4.22
CA ASP A 166 19.36 3.86 4.13
C ASP A 166 19.26 4.48 5.53
N SER A 167 20.19 5.38 5.86
CA SER A 167 20.26 6.03 7.18
C SER A 167 19.10 6.99 7.47
N PHE A 168 18.30 7.34 6.48
CA PHE A 168 17.08 8.12 6.66
C PHE A 168 16.02 7.36 7.48
N PHE A 169 15.97 6.03 7.37
CA PHE A 169 14.94 5.24 8.05
C PHE A 169 15.39 4.79 9.45
N ASP A 170 14.48 4.97 10.41
CA ASP A 170 14.63 4.36 11.74
C ASP A 170 14.56 2.84 11.65
N LYS A 171 15.40 2.19 12.45
CA LYS A 171 15.39 0.73 12.57
C LYS A 171 14.36 0.32 13.60
N VAL A 172 13.26 -0.24 13.11
CA VAL A 172 12.17 -0.78 13.93
C VAL A 172 11.93 -2.25 13.57
N ASP A 173 11.36 -3.01 14.51
CA ASP A 173 11.04 -4.43 14.29
C ASP A 173 9.65 -4.65 13.70
N PHE A 174 8.75 -3.67 13.80
CA PHE A 174 7.35 -3.80 13.40
C PHE A 174 7.09 -3.40 11.94
N ILE A 175 6.11 -4.03 11.31
CA ILE A 175 5.57 -3.69 9.98
C ILE A 175 4.42 -2.68 10.15
N GLY A 176 4.30 -1.73 9.23
CA GLY A 176 3.33 -0.65 9.31
C GLY A 176 3.84 0.59 10.05
N GLY A 177 2.95 1.58 10.18
CA GLY A 177 3.28 2.91 10.71
C GLY A 177 3.33 3.03 12.23
N MET A 178 2.96 2.00 13.00
CA MET A 178 3.01 2.03 14.46
C MET A 178 3.36 0.66 15.05
N GLY A 179 4.21 0.66 16.06
CA GLY A 179 4.43 -0.47 16.96
C GLY A 179 3.52 -0.39 18.17
N THR A 180 4.06 -0.65 19.36
CA THR A 180 3.31 -0.58 20.62
C THR A 180 3.13 0.83 21.18
N GLU A 181 3.64 1.85 20.49
CA GLU A 181 3.57 3.25 20.88
C GLU A 181 2.84 4.06 19.80
N ASP A 182 1.85 4.85 20.24
CA ASP A 182 1.14 5.80 19.38
C ASP A 182 1.88 7.13 19.34
N TRP A 183 2.69 7.32 18.30
CA TRP A 183 3.44 8.55 18.08
C TRP A 183 2.55 9.71 17.56
N THR A 184 1.32 9.43 17.10
CA THR A 184 0.40 10.47 16.60
C THR A 184 -0.33 11.21 17.71
N LYS A 185 -0.29 10.67 18.93
CA LYS A 185 -0.91 11.27 20.11
C LYS A 185 -0.43 12.71 20.31
N GLY A 186 -1.38 13.65 20.30
CA GLY A 186 -1.13 15.08 20.45
C GLY A 186 -0.80 15.82 19.15
N TRP A 187 -0.59 15.10 18.04
CA TRP A 187 -0.35 15.68 16.72
C TRP A 187 -1.60 15.67 15.84
N THR A 188 -2.47 14.68 16.01
CA THR A 188 -3.66 14.48 15.18
C THR A 188 -4.93 14.40 16.01
N THR A 189 -6.08 14.63 15.36
CA THR A 189 -7.42 14.42 15.92
C THR A 189 -8.25 13.58 14.96
N ALA A 190 -9.17 12.78 15.52
CA ALA A 190 -10.16 12.03 14.76
C ALA A 190 -11.53 12.75 14.68
N ALA A 191 -11.61 14.00 15.18
CA ALA A 191 -12.82 14.80 15.04
C ALA A 191 -13.14 15.07 13.56
N LYS A 192 -14.38 14.81 13.15
CA LYS A 192 -14.88 15.22 11.83
C LYS A 192 -14.95 16.75 11.78
N ASN A 193 -14.47 17.33 10.68
CA ASN A 193 -14.57 18.77 10.38
C ASN A 193 -15.88 19.08 9.65
#